data_AF-A0A952QP45-F1
#
_entry.id   AF-A0A952QP45-F1
#
_cell.length_a   1.000
_cell.length_b   1.000
_cell.length_c   1.000
_cell.angle_alpha   90.00
_cell.angle_beta   90.00
_cell.angle_gamma   90.00
#
_symmetry.space_group_name_H-M   'P 1'
#
loop_
_entity.id
_entity.type
_entity.pdbx_description
1 polymer ?
#
loop_
_entity_poly.entity_id
_entity_poly.type
_entity_poly.pdbx_seq_one_letter_code
_entity_poly.pdbx_strand_id
1 'polypeptide(L)'
;MSSNFIHRILRSLRSSVDPTPSVEPLVVDNITDLPLTEVLRERRLDARFAVRTPCLYELDRKQRRETPVISGKAHSLNVSSGGVLLLLDQQPQTGQVLSLHNPTLQSQPGTSLFEVRWTTSLPLGTQQGCYLVGCHLAFGRFPFFLVQRQYLHRDISSLSI
;
A
#
# COMPACT_ATOMS: atom_id res chain seq x y z
N MET A 1 1.48 21.49 -2.63
CA MET A 1 2.83 21.04 -3.06
C MET A 1 3.02 19.51 -2.99
N SER A 2 2.00 18.68 -3.29
CA SER A 2 2.02 17.22 -3.06
C SER A 2 2.22 16.36 -4.34
N SER A 3 1.97 16.92 -5.53
CA SER A 3 2.00 16.18 -6.80
C SER A 3 3.41 15.65 -7.16
N ASN A 4 4.47 16.41 -6.88
CA ASN A 4 5.85 16.06 -7.27
C ASN A 4 6.40 14.82 -6.55
N PHE A 5 5.89 14.50 -5.36
CA PHE A 5 6.37 13.36 -4.57
C PHE A 5 5.98 12.02 -5.20
N ILE A 6 4.72 11.88 -5.63
CA ILE A 6 4.22 10.66 -6.28
C ILE A 6 4.95 10.43 -7.60
N HIS A 7 5.16 11.49 -8.39
CA HIS A 7 5.90 11.38 -9.65
C HIS A 7 7.34 10.92 -9.45
N ARG A 8 7.99 11.31 -8.35
CA ARG A 8 9.35 10.87 -8.02
C ARG A 8 9.42 9.38 -7.68
N ILE A 9 8.45 8.86 -6.92
CA ILE A 9 8.35 7.43 -6.60
C ILE A 9 8.18 6.61 -7.87
N LEU A 10 7.24 7.00 -8.73
CA LEU A 10 6.97 6.29 -9.98
C LEU A 10 8.19 6.27 -10.92
N ARG A 11 8.96 7.37 -10.97
CA ARG A 11 10.19 7.45 -11.78
C ARG A 11 11.28 6.51 -11.27
N SER A 12 11.47 6.43 -9.94
CA SER A 12 12.49 5.57 -9.31
C SER A 12 12.22 4.07 -9.53
N LEU A 13 10.95 3.65 -9.46
CA LEU A 13 10.56 2.26 -9.74
C LEU A 13 10.73 1.89 -11.21
N ARG A 14 10.60 2.86 -12.13
CA ARG A 14 10.79 2.62 -13.56
C ARG A 14 12.26 2.48 -13.95
N SER A 15 13.17 3.13 -13.22
CA SER A 15 14.62 3.00 -13.42
C SER A 15 15.23 1.73 -12.82
N SER A 16 14.50 0.99 -11.98
CA SER A 16 14.99 -0.32 -11.47
C SER A 16 14.61 -1.49 -12.37
N VAL A 17 13.93 -1.21 -13.50
CA VAL A 17 13.68 -2.19 -14.55
C VAL A 17 14.76 -1.95 -15.60
N ASP A 18 15.93 -2.58 -15.41
CA ASP A 18 16.95 -2.57 -16.46
C ASP A 18 16.43 -3.28 -17.72
N PRO A 19 16.81 -2.80 -18.92
CA PRO A 19 16.52 -3.50 -20.16
C PRO A 19 17.35 -4.78 -20.20
N THR A 20 16.68 -5.89 -20.48
CA THR A 20 17.28 -7.21 -20.72
C THR A 20 18.38 -7.09 -21.79
N PRO A 21 19.59 -7.65 -21.60
CA PRO A 21 20.64 -7.57 -22.61
C PRO A 21 20.25 -8.37 -23.85
N SER A 22 20.60 -7.86 -25.03
CA SER A 22 20.33 -8.51 -26.31
C SER A 22 21.04 -9.86 -26.37
N VAL A 23 20.27 -10.95 -26.53
CA VAL A 23 20.81 -12.28 -26.79
C VAL A 23 20.64 -12.57 -28.28
N GLU A 24 21.74 -12.85 -28.96
CA GLU A 24 21.78 -13.31 -30.36
C GLU A 24 20.93 -14.57 -30.57
N PRO A 25 20.38 -14.79 -31.78
CA PRO A 25 19.37 -15.82 -32.00
C PRO A 25 20.01 -17.21 -32.00
N LEU A 26 19.90 -17.91 -30.88
CA LEU A 26 20.09 -19.36 -30.86
C LEU A 26 18.84 -20.00 -31.46
N VAL A 27 19.00 -20.52 -32.67
CA VAL A 27 18.05 -21.42 -33.34
C VAL A 27 17.81 -22.61 -32.41
N VAL A 28 16.61 -22.69 -31.84
CA VAL A 28 16.13 -23.87 -31.13
C VAL A 28 14.73 -24.16 -31.64
N ASP A 29 14.55 -25.40 -32.07
CA ASP A 29 13.42 -25.91 -32.84
C ASP A 29 12.06 -25.57 -32.22
N ASN A 30 11.15 -25.14 -33.10
CA ASN A 30 9.75 -24.84 -32.81
C ASN A 30 9.06 -26.02 -32.12
N ILE A 31 8.94 -25.98 -30.80
CA ILE A 31 7.88 -26.68 -30.08
C ILE A 31 6.72 -25.70 -29.94
N THR A 32 5.75 -25.93 -30.80
CA THR A 32 4.43 -25.30 -30.94
C THR A 32 3.76 -24.97 -29.60
N ASP A 33 3.35 -23.70 -29.48
CA ASP A 33 2.26 -23.16 -28.63
C ASP A 33 2.22 -23.56 -27.15
N LEU A 34 3.04 -22.91 -26.32
CA LEU A 34 2.62 -22.57 -24.97
C LEU A 34 1.97 -21.18 -25.03
N PRO A 35 0.66 -21.03 -24.77
CA PRO A 35 0.06 -19.71 -24.76
C PRO A 35 0.75 -18.87 -23.68
N LEU A 36 1.19 -17.67 -24.06
CA LEU A 36 1.66 -16.58 -23.19
C LEU A 36 0.60 -16.09 -22.19
N THR A 37 -0.37 -16.92 -21.86
CA THR A 37 -1.15 -16.82 -20.63
C THR A 37 -0.25 -17.34 -19.52
N GLU A 38 0.80 -16.59 -19.16
CA GLU A 38 1.17 -16.53 -17.76
C GLU A 38 -0.12 -16.16 -17.05
N VAL A 39 -0.76 -17.16 -16.46
CA VAL A 39 -1.94 -16.96 -15.65
C VAL A 39 -1.45 -16.01 -14.58
N LEU A 40 -1.74 -14.73 -14.73
CA LEU A 40 -1.76 -13.75 -13.66
C LEU A 40 -2.81 -14.29 -12.70
N ARG A 41 -2.41 -15.30 -11.92
CA ARG A 41 -3.22 -15.86 -10.86
C ARG A 41 -3.33 -14.72 -9.89
N GLU A 42 -4.43 -14.01 -10.00
CA GLU A 42 -4.86 -13.04 -9.02
C GLU A 42 -4.83 -13.78 -7.68
N ARG A 43 -3.76 -13.53 -6.91
CA ARG A 43 -3.56 -14.19 -5.61
C ARG A 43 -4.52 -13.61 -4.59
N ARG A 44 -5.14 -12.47 -4.89
CA ARG A 44 -5.92 -11.67 -3.97
C ARG A 44 -7.40 -11.72 -4.33
N LEU A 45 -8.22 -12.21 -3.41
CA LEU A 45 -9.67 -12.32 -3.61
C LEU A 45 -10.43 -11.03 -3.26
N ASP A 46 -9.80 -10.10 -2.54
CA ASP A 46 -10.41 -8.85 -2.09
C ASP A 46 -10.00 -7.64 -2.95
N ALA A 47 -11.00 -6.85 -3.35
CA ALA A 47 -10.80 -5.60 -4.09
C ALA A 47 -10.04 -4.55 -3.26
N ARG A 48 -9.19 -3.76 -3.94
CA ARG A 48 -8.45 -2.64 -3.34
C ARG A 48 -8.79 -1.31 -4.03
N PHE A 49 -8.98 -0.28 -3.22
CA PHE A 49 -9.25 1.08 -3.69
C PHE A 49 -8.09 2.01 -3.35
N ALA A 50 -7.70 2.85 -4.30
CA ALA A 50 -6.54 3.73 -4.19
C ALA A 50 -6.88 5.07 -3.48
N VAL A 51 -6.81 5.10 -2.15
CA VAL A 51 -7.23 6.27 -1.36
C VAL A 51 -6.24 7.45 -1.46
N ARG A 52 -4.93 7.20 -1.28
CA ARG A 52 -3.86 8.21 -1.32
C ARG A 52 -4.09 9.44 -0.42
N THR A 53 -4.58 9.23 0.81
CA THR A 53 -4.85 10.32 1.76
C THR A 53 -3.85 10.34 2.93
N PRO A 54 -3.54 11.52 3.48
CA PRO A 54 -2.74 11.62 4.69
C PRO A 54 -3.48 11.01 5.89
N CYS A 55 -2.74 10.40 6.80
CA CYS A 55 -3.25 9.86 8.05
C CYS A 55 -2.19 9.96 9.16
N LEU A 56 -2.65 9.83 10.40
CA LEU A 56 -1.79 9.67 11.56
C LEU A 56 -1.78 8.20 11.96
N TYR A 57 -0.65 7.76 12.51
CA TYR A 57 -0.54 6.42 13.07
C TYR A 57 0.07 6.48 14.46
N GLU A 58 -0.27 5.49 15.27
CA GLU A 58 0.36 5.24 16.55
C GLU A 58 0.85 3.81 16.60
N LEU A 59 2.09 3.61 17.03
CA LEU A 59 2.74 2.31 17.05
C LEU A 59 2.87 1.81 18.49
N ASP A 60 2.33 0.63 18.77
CA ASP A 60 2.47 -0.01 20.08
C ASP A 60 3.88 -0.64 20.20
N ARG A 61 4.60 -0.34 21.28
CA ARG A 61 5.92 -0.92 21.55
C ARG A 61 5.76 -2.12 22.46
N LYS A 62 6.27 -3.28 22.04
CA LYS A 62 6.24 -4.56 22.77
C LYS A 62 6.94 -4.54 24.16
N GLN A 63 7.44 -3.41 24.65
CA GLN A 63 8.12 -3.32 25.93
C GLN A 63 7.14 -2.93 27.04
N ARG A 64 6.94 -3.85 28.00
CA ARG A 64 6.09 -3.78 29.21
C ARG A 64 6.47 -2.67 30.23
N ARG A 65 7.15 -1.62 29.81
CA ARG A 65 7.45 -0.44 30.62
C ARG A 65 6.94 0.76 29.84
N GLU A 66 6.20 1.64 30.50
CA GLU A 66 5.69 2.95 30.05
C GLU A 66 6.58 3.64 28.99
N THR A 67 6.54 3.14 27.77
CA THR A 67 7.35 3.65 26.67
C THR A 67 6.40 4.50 25.84
N PRO A 68 6.81 5.71 25.45
CA PRO A 68 5.93 6.59 24.67
C PRO A 68 5.46 5.88 23.41
N VAL A 69 4.14 5.88 23.21
CA VAL A 69 3.50 5.56 21.94
C VAL A 69 4.17 6.42 20.87
N ILE A 70 4.73 5.80 19.84
CA ILE A 70 5.29 6.56 18.73
C ILE A 70 4.12 7.01 17.86
N SER A 71 3.89 8.33 17.79
CA SER A 71 2.96 8.93 16.84
C SER A 71 3.73 9.52 15.67
N GLY A 72 3.23 9.29 14.45
CA GLY A 72 3.90 9.75 13.22
C GLY A 72 2.92 10.09 12.11
N LYS A 73 3.46 10.64 11.01
CA LYS A 73 2.68 10.98 9.82
C LYS A 73 2.79 9.86 8.79
N ALA A 74 1.67 9.53 8.19
CA ALA A 74 1.57 8.49 7.18
C ALA A 74 0.71 8.91 6.00
N HIS A 75 0.78 8.14 4.92
CA HIS A 75 -0.20 8.18 3.85
C HIS A 75 -0.83 6.80 3.68
N SER A 76 -2.16 6.74 3.64
CA SER A 76 -2.90 5.55 3.21
C SER A 76 -2.95 5.53 1.69
N LEU A 77 -2.27 4.55 1.07
CA LEU A 77 -2.13 4.48 -0.38
C LEU A 77 -3.28 3.71 -1.01
N ASN A 78 -3.63 2.56 -0.44
CA ASN A 78 -4.80 1.78 -0.85
C ASN A 78 -5.36 0.98 0.32
N VAL A 79 -6.62 0.58 0.20
CA VAL A 79 -7.37 -0.11 1.25
C VAL A 79 -8.19 -1.25 0.67
N SER A 80 -8.37 -2.31 1.44
CA SER A 80 -9.36 -3.35 1.22
C SER A 80 -10.22 -3.58 2.46
N SER A 81 -11.13 -4.54 2.41
CA SER A 81 -11.92 -4.96 3.56
C SER A 81 -11.07 -5.49 4.72
N GLY A 82 -9.93 -6.12 4.41
CA GLY A 82 -9.06 -6.78 5.39
C GLY A 82 -7.71 -6.10 5.62
N GLY A 83 -7.37 -5.03 4.90
CA GLY A 83 -6.05 -4.45 5.05
C GLY A 83 -5.84 -3.09 4.41
N VAL A 84 -4.68 -2.52 4.68
CA VAL A 84 -4.27 -1.19 4.22
C VAL A 84 -2.81 -1.22 3.80
N LEU A 85 -2.48 -0.47 2.76
CA LEU A 85 -1.10 -0.17 2.37
C LEU A 85 -0.76 1.26 2.82
N LEU A 86 0.29 1.38 3.62
CA LEU A 86 0.74 2.63 4.19
C LEU A 86 2.11 3.04 3.67
N LEU A 87 2.33 4.34 3.69
CA LEU A 87 3.65 4.95 3.58
C LEU A 87 3.99 5.63 4.91
N LEU A 88 5.01 5.13 5.60
CA LEU A 88 5.43 5.62 6.92
C LEU A 88 6.78 6.37 6.84
N ASP A 89 6.97 7.29 7.78
CA ASP A 89 8.21 8.03 8.02
C ASP A 89 9.20 7.31 8.96
N GLN A 90 8.76 6.21 9.59
CA GLN A 90 9.58 5.37 10.45
C GLN A 90 9.41 3.89 10.12
N GLN A 91 10.45 3.09 10.37
CA GLN A 91 10.43 1.65 10.11
C GLN A 91 9.69 0.90 11.22
N PRO A 92 8.54 0.26 10.93
CA PRO A 92 7.90 -0.62 11.91
C PRO A 92 8.48 -2.03 11.83
N GLN A 93 8.31 -2.78 12.92
CA GLN A 93 8.65 -4.20 12.97
C GLN A 93 7.50 -5.05 12.43
N THR A 94 7.82 -6.17 11.77
CA THR A 94 6.80 -7.16 11.38
C THR A 94 6.11 -7.74 12.61
N GLY A 95 4.79 -7.92 12.54
CA GLY A 95 3.95 -8.35 13.67
C GLY A 95 3.76 -7.30 14.75
N GLN A 96 4.12 -6.04 14.48
CA GLN A 96 3.79 -4.91 15.35
C GLN A 96 2.38 -4.43 15.05
N VAL A 97 1.69 -3.94 16.08
CA VAL A 97 0.33 -3.41 15.95
C VAL A 97 0.40 -1.89 15.91
N LEU A 98 -0.38 -1.29 15.02
CA LEU A 98 -0.56 0.14 14.92
C LEU A 98 -2.03 0.52 14.91
N SER A 99 -2.36 1.69 15.46
CA SER A 99 -3.64 2.36 15.26
C SER A 99 -3.52 3.35 14.10
N LEU A 100 -4.60 3.55 13.36
CA LEU A 100 -4.67 4.54 12.28
C LEU A 100 -5.81 5.51 12.52
N HIS A 101 -5.50 6.79 12.34
CA HIS A 101 -6.49 7.85 12.24
C HIS A 101 -6.41 8.49 10.86
N ASN A 102 -7.42 8.24 10.03
CA ASN A 102 -7.51 8.83 8.70
C ASN A 102 -8.77 9.71 8.61
N PRO A 103 -8.64 11.05 8.70
CA PRO A 103 -9.81 11.94 8.75
C PRO A 103 -10.62 11.92 7.44
N THR A 104 -10.02 11.51 6.32
CA THR A 104 -10.73 11.39 5.04
C THR A 104 -11.59 10.12 4.97
N LEU A 105 -11.22 9.07 5.71
CA LEU A 105 -11.92 7.79 5.70
C LEU A 105 -12.85 7.59 6.90
N GLN A 106 -12.56 8.27 8.01
CA GLN A 106 -13.25 8.09 9.29
C GLN A 106 -13.71 9.45 9.82
N SER A 107 -15.02 9.68 9.86
CA SER A 107 -15.60 10.89 10.46
C SER A 107 -15.58 10.86 11.99
N GLN A 108 -15.44 9.68 12.61
CA GLN A 108 -15.31 9.54 14.06
C GLN A 108 -14.11 8.66 14.40
N PRO A 109 -13.41 8.94 15.52
CA PRO A 109 -12.30 8.12 15.98
C PRO A 109 -12.83 6.75 16.42
N GLY A 110 -12.71 5.76 15.53
CA GLY A 110 -12.87 4.35 15.87
C GLY A 110 -11.50 3.70 15.99
N THR A 111 -11.25 2.95 17.06
CA THR A 111 -9.98 2.24 17.25
C THR A 111 -9.94 1.02 16.34
N SER A 112 -9.37 1.17 15.15
CA SER A 112 -8.98 0.05 14.29
C SER A 112 -7.50 -0.24 14.50
N LEU A 113 -7.18 -1.50 14.84
CA LEU A 113 -5.82 -1.96 15.03
C LEU A 113 -5.38 -2.77 13.82
N PHE A 114 -4.19 -2.48 13.35
CA PHE A 114 -3.61 -3.10 12.17
C PHE A 114 -2.28 -3.77 12.54
N GLU A 115 -2.14 -5.03 12.17
CA GLU A 115 -0.88 -5.75 12.29
C GLU A 115 -0.02 -5.51 11.05
N VAL A 116 1.24 -5.15 11.24
CA VAL A 116 2.24 -5.04 10.18
C VAL A 116 2.60 -6.43 9.66
N ARG A 117 2.31 -6.70 8.39
CA ARG A 117 2.59 -8.00 7.75
C ARG A 117 3.91 -8.00 7.00
N TRP A 118 4.30 -6.87 6.43
CA TRP A 118 5.58 -6.69 5.76
C TRP A 118 5.94 -5.20 5.68
N THR A 119 7.23 -4.93 5.57
CA THR A 119 7.82 -3.60 5.47
C THR A 119 8.89 -3.60 4.38
N THR A 120 8.87 -2.59 3.52
CA THR A 120 9.88 -2.39 2.47
C THR A 120 10.39 -0.95 2.53
N SER A 121 11.70 -0.78 2.66
CA SER A 121 12.33 0.56 2.58
C SER A 121 12.31 1.07 1.14
N LEU A 122 11.95 2.33 0.95
CA LEU A 122 12.00 3.00 -0.34
C LEU A 122 13.27 3.86 -0.44
N PRO A 123 14.13 3.64 -1.45
CA PRO A 123 15.35 4.42 -1.65
C PRO A 123 15.00 5.80 -2.23
N LEU A 124 14.48 6.70 -1.39
CA LEU A 124 14.05 8.03 -1.82
C LEU A 124 15.18 9.07 -1.82
N GLY A 125 16.41 8.72 -1.43
CA GLY A 125 17.54 9.65 -1.40
C GLY A 125 17.38 10.82 -0.41
N THR A 126 16.41 10.73 0.50
CA THR A 126 16.18 11.69 1.60
C THR A 126 16.86 11.20 2.86
N GLN A 127 17.30 12.13 3.73
CA GLN A 127 17.86 11.76 5.04
C GLN A 127 16.82 11.11 5.95
N GLN A 128 15.53 11.34 5.69
CA GLN A 128 14.42 10.66 6.36
C GLN A 128 14.06 9.40 5.58
N GLY A 129 14.05 8.27 6.28
CA GLY A 129 13.62 6.98 5.74
C GLY A 129 12.14 6.99 5.36
N CYS A 130 11.77 6.24 4.33
CA CYS A 130 10.40 6.10 3.90
C CYS A 130 10.10 4.62 3.69
N TYR A 131 9.01 4.15 4.28
CA TYR A 131 8.73 2.72 4.37
C TYR A 131 7.35 2.43 3.82
N LEU A 132 7.30 1.52 2.86
CA LEU A 132 6.06 0.94 2.37
C LEU A 132 5.68 -0.22 3.29
N VAL A 133 4.47 -0.17 3.84
CA VAL A 133 4.05 -1.10 4.90
C VAL A 133 2.70 -1.69 4.56
N GLY A 134 2.65 -3.00 4.42
CA GLY A 134 1.40 -3.73 4.26
C GLY A 134 0.86 -4.16 5.62
N CYS A 135 -0.37 -3.75 5.94
CA CYS A 135 -1.01 -4.09 7.20
C CYS A 135 -2.31 -4.86 7.01
N HIS A 136 -2.63 -5.72 7.97
CA HIS A 136 -3.87 -6.48 8.06
C HIS A 136 -4.71 -5.98 9.24
N LEU A 137 -6.02 -5.86 9.06
CA LEU A 137 -6.93 -5.46 10.14
C LEU A 137 -6.98 -6.57 11.20
N ALA A 138 -6.46 -6.29 12.38
CA ALA A 138 -6.44 -7.22 13.50
C ALA A 138 -7.67 -7.06 14.40
N PHE A 139 -8.14 -5.82 14.60
CA PHE A 139 -9.29 -5.52 15.45
C PHE A 139 -9.99 -4.23 15.01
N GLY A 140 -11.30 -4.15 15.27
CA GLY A 140 -12.11 -2.96 15.05
C GLY A 140 -12.83 -2.94 13.70
N ARG A 141 -13.38 -1.78 13.35
CA ARG A 141 -14.15 -1.58 12.11
C ARG A 141 -13.47 -0.53 11.26
N PHE A 142 -12.93 -0.97 10.13
CA PHE A 142 -12.41 -0.08 9.11
C PHE A 142 -13.50 0.19 8.05
N PRO A 143 -13.85 1.46 7.76
CA PRO A 143 -15.01 1.80 6.92
C PRO A 143 -14.74 1.60 5.41
N PHE A 144 -14.21 0.45 5.02
CA PHE A 144 -13.94 0.08 3.64
C PHE A 144 -15.16 0.26 2.73
N PHE A 145 -16.36 -0.10 3.21
CA PHE A 145 -17.59 0.01 2.44
C PHE A 145 -17.94 1.46 2.05
N LEU A 146 -17.54 2.46 2.85
CA LEU A 146 -17.75 3.86 2.49
C LEU A 146 -16.87 4.26 1.30
N VAL A 147 -15.62 3.79 1.28
CA VAL A 147 -14.70 3.98 0.16
C VAL A 147 -15.23 3.30 -1.10
N GLN A 148 -15.66 2.04 -0.97
CA GLN A 148 -16.24 1.28 -2.08
C GLN A 148 -17.43 2.00 -2.73
N ARG A 149 -18.36 2.55 -1.93
CA ARG A 149 -19.52 3.30 -2.46
C ARG A 149 -19.11 4.55 -3.23
N GLN A 150 -18.13 5.31 -2.74
CA GLN A 150 -17.64 6.51 -3.44
C GLN A 150 -17.00 6.16 -4.79
N TYR A 151 -16.25 5.06 -4.85
CA TYR A 151 -15.67 4.56 -6.09
C TYR A 151 -16.74 4.14 -7.10
N LEU A 152 -17.69 3.31 -6.67
CA LEU A 152 -18.81 2.90 -7.52
C LEU A 152 -19.61 4.09 -8.05
N HIS A 153 -19.83 5.12 -7.23
CA HIS A 153 -20.54 6.33 -7.67
C HIS A 153 -19.75 7.11 -8.74
N ARG A 154 -18.41 7.17 -8.64
CA ARG A 154 -17.58 7.80 -9.67
C ARG A 154 -17.67 7.05 -10.99
N ASP A 155 -17.60 5.73 -10.95
CA ASP A 155 -17.65 4.90 -12.16
C ASP A 155 -19.01 5.06 -12.87
N ILE A 156 -20.11 5.09 -12.12
CA ILE A 156 -21.45 5.35 -12.69
C ILE A 156 -21.54 6.77 -13.26
N SER A 157 -21.00 7.77 -12.55
CA SER A 157 -21.04 9.17 -13.02
C SER A 157 -20.24 9.37 -14.32
N SER A 158 -19.20 8.54 -14.55
CA SER A 158 -18.43 8.54 -15.80
C SER A 158 -19.11 7.81 -16.96
N LEU A 159 -20.16 7.03 -16.69
CA LEU A 159 -20.93 6.29 -17.69
C LEU A 159 -22.21 7.02 -18.14
N SER A 160 -22.54 8.13 -17.49
CA SER A 160 -23.61 9.03 -17.94
C SER A 160 -23.07 9.92 -19.07
N ILE A 161 -23.16 9.43 -20.31
CA ILE A 161 -23.06 10.21 -21.55
C ILE A 161 -24.46 10.68 -21.94
#